data_AF-A0A496N353-F1
#
_entry.id   AF-A0A496N353-F1
#
_cell.length_a   1.000
_cell.length_b   1.000
_cell.length_c   1.000
_cell.angle_alpha   90.00
_cell.angle_beta   90.00
_cell.angle_gamma   90.00
#
_symmetry.space_group_name_H-M   'P 1'
#
loop_
_entity.id
_entity.type
_entity.pdbx_description
1 polymer ?
#
loop_
_entity_poly.entity_id
_entity_poly.type
_entity_poly.pdbx_seq_one_letter_code
_entity_poly.pdbx_strand_id
1 'polypeptide(L)'
;MEHKLEDIISIFNQCFEQEYNTRLVKGGEEPIYLPANEQVPYNAIYFARGFYSSALHEIAHWLVAGKERRKLEDFGYWYEPDGRSEARQRDFEKVEVKPQAIEWILATAAGFRYFASADNLNGNPGDTQPFKLAVYE
;
A
#
# COMPACT_ATOMS: atom_id res chain seq x y z
N MET A 1 -22.79 0.18 -2.89
CA MET A 1 -22.39 -0.13 -1.50
C MET A 1 -21.51 1.02 -1.06
N GLU A 2 -21.66 1.50 0.18
CA GLU A 2 -20.78 2.53 0.72
C GLU A 2 -19.57 1.85 1.36
N HIS A 3 -18.35 2.22 0.96
CA HIS A 3 -17.11 1.67 1.52
C HIS A 3 -16.65 2.52 2.69
N LYS A 4 -16.72 1.98 3.91
CA LYS A 4 -16.30 2.68 5.13
C LYS A 4 -14.91 2.21 5.58
N LEU A 5 -14.17 3.10 6.22
CA LEU A 5 -12.82 2.78 6.70
C LEU A 5 -12.85 1.73 7.81
N GLU A 6 -13.89 1.77 8.64
CA GLU A 6 -14.09 0.83 9.73
C GLU A 6 -14.22 -0.61 9.20
N ASP A 7 -14.82 -0.79 8.02
CA ASP A 7 -15.01 -2.11 7.41
C ASP A 7 -13.66 -2.72 7.02
N ILE A 8 -12.82 -2.00 6.27
CA ILE A 8 -11.51 -2.52 5.83
C ILE A 8 -10.56 -2.73 7.00
N ILE A 9 -10.57 -1.86 8.02
CA ILE A 9 -9.80 -2.03 9.25
C ILE A 9 -10.26 -3.29 9.98
N SER A 10 -11.57 -3.48 10.16
CA SER A 10 -12.11 -4.64 10.85
C SER A 10 -11.79 -5.93 10.11
N ILE A 11 -11.98 -5.97 8.79
CA ILE A 11 -11.69 -7.14 7.95
C ILE A 11 -10.20 -7.50 8.02
N PHE A 12 -9.31 -6.52 7.85
CA PHE A 12 -7.87 -6.78 7.93
C PHE A 12 -7.47 -7.34 9.31
N ASN A 13 -7.92 -6.70 10.40
CA ASN A 13 -7.55 -7.13 11.75
C ASN A 13 -8.11 -8.53 12.06
N GLN A 14 -9.34 -8.84 11.63
CA GLN A 14 -9.91 -10.18 11.75
C GLN A 14 -9.07 -11.25 11.03
N CYS A 15 -8.51 -10.92 9.87
CA CYS A 15 -7.68 -11.86 9.09
C CYS A 15 -6.26 -12.02 9.65
N PHE A 16 -5.63 -10.95 10.13
CA PHE A 16 -4.17 -10.93 10.32
C PHE A 16 -3.68 -10.57 11.73
N GLU A 17 -4.54 -10.05 12.60
CA GLU A 17 -4.11 -9.65 13.94
C GLU A 17 -3.62 -10.85 14.76
N GLN A 18 -4.40 -11.94 14.79
CA GLN A 18 -4.06 -13.10 15.62
C GLN A 18 -2.85 -13.88 15.09
N GLU A 19 -2.79 -14.13 13.78
CA GLU A 19 -1.74 -14.97 13.19
C GLU A 19 -0.44 -14.20 12.93
N TYR A 20 -0.53 -12.92 12.53
CA TYR A 20 0.62 -12.11 12.12
C TYR A 20 0.94 -10.96 13.09
N ASN A 21 0.20 -10.82 14.19
CA ASN A 21 0.34 -9.70 15.13
C ASN A 21 0.35 -8.34 14.41
N THR A 22 -0.48 -8.20 13.36
CA THR A 22 -0.48 -7.01 12.50
C THR A 22 -1.86 -6.37 12.47
N ARG A 23 -1.90 -5.04 12.65
CA ARG A 23 -3.13 -4.25 12.61
C ARG A 23 -3.07 -3.19 11.51
N LEU A 24 -4.22 -2.90 10.92
CA LEU A 24 -4.42 -1.74 10.06
C LEU A 24 -4.91 -0.56 10.89
N VAL A 25 -4.29 0.59 10.73
CA VAL A 25 -4.56 1.80 11.53
C VAL A 25 -4.69 3.00 10.60
N LYS A 26 -5.71 3.84 10.83
CA LYS A 26 -5.82 5.12 10.14
C LYS A 26 -4.67 6.03 10.59
N GLY A 27 -3.79 6.38 9.66
CA GLY A 27 -2.63 7.23 9.89
C GLY A 27 -2.93 8.72 9.71
N GLY A 28 -1.84 9.49 9.62
CA GLY A 28 -1.85 10.93 9.35
C GLY A 28 -1.74 11.23 7.85
N GLU A 29 -0.77 12.06 7.48
CA GLU A 29 -0.54 12.48 6.10
C GLU A 29 0.18 11.44 5.26
N GLU A 30 1.18 10.77 5.85
CA GLU A 30 2.03 9.79 5.16
C GLU A 30 1.70 8.37 5.64
N PRO A 31 1.76 7.37 4.75
CA PRO A 31 1.67 5.98 5.16
C PRO A 31 2.99 5.53 5.80
N ILE A 32 2.93 4.52 6.67
CA ILE A 32 4.13 3.87 7.22
C ILE A 32 3.79 2.49 7.79
N TYR A 33 4.67 1.51 7.56
CA TYR A 33 4.67 0.26 8.31
C TYR A 33 5.66 0.30 9.47
N LEU A 34 5.18 -0.01 10.68
CA LEU A 34 6.00 -0.13 11.89
C LEU A 34 5.95 -1.56 12.44
N PRO A 35 7.09 -2.24 12.62
CA PRO A 35 7.12 -3.50 13.34
C PRO A 35 6.85 -3.27 14.84
N ALA A 36 6.34 -4.30 15.51
CA ALA A 36 6.11 -4.29 16.95
C ALA A 36 7.39 -3.91 17.73
N ASN A 37 7.23 -3.10 18.76
CA ASN A 37 8.32 -2.63 19.62
C ASN A 37 7.86 -2.56 21.09
N GLU A 38 8.71 -2.00 21.96
CA GLU A 38 8.43 -1.91 23.40
C GLU A 38 7.23 -1.02 23.75
N GLN A 39 6.93 -0.01 22.93
CA GLN A 39 5.79 0.88 23.15
C GLN A 39 4.49 0.34 22.52
N VAL A 40 4.59 -0.29 21.35
CA VAL A 40 3.47 -0.81 20.57
C VAL A 40 3.69 -2.30 20.33
N PRO A 41 3.01 -3.20 21.06
CA PRO A 41 3.30 -4.65 21.03
C PRO A 41 2.70 -5.37 19.80
N TYR A 42 2.39 -4.65 18.73
CA TYR A 42 1.87 -5.17 17.47
C TYR A 42 2.49 -4.43 16.29
N ASN A 43 2.60 -5.12 15.14
CA ASN A 43 2.96 -4.48 13.88
C ASN A 43 1.79 -3.62 13.41
N ALA A 44 2.07 -2.44 12.87
CA ALA A 44 1.04 -1.51 12.45
C ALA A 44 1.29 -1.04 11.02
N ILE A 45 0.26 -1.15 10.19
CA ILE A 45 0.18 -0.53 8.87
C ILE A 45 -0.64 0.75 9.05
N TYR A 46 0.00 1.91 8.95
CA TYR A 46 -0.67 3.21 8.98
C TYR A 46 -0.91 3.66 7.55
N PHE A 47 -2.17 3.85 7.17
CA PHE A 47 -2.51 4.36 5.84
C PHE A 47 -2.86 5.86 5.87
N ALA A 48 -2.49 6.57 4.82
CA ALA A 48 -2.61 8.02 4.73
C ALA A 48 -4.07 8.53 4.57
N ARG A 49 -4.33 9.70 5.17
CA ARG A 49 -5.47 10.61 4.94
C ARG A 49 -6.88 10.03 5.12
N GLY A 50 -7.01 8.79 5.59
CA GLY A 50 -8.31 8.16 5.73
C GLY A 50 -8.96 7.83 4.38
N PHE A 51 -8.19 7.50 3.34
CA PHE A 51 -8.74 7.03 2.08
C PHE A 51 -8.81 5.52 2.02
N TYR A 52 -9.92 4.97 1.51
CA TYR A 52 -10.09 3.53 1.35
C TYR A 52 -9.08 2.94 0.35
N SER A 53 -8.76 3.67 -0.73
CA SER A 53 -7.72 3.28 -1.68
C SER A 53 -6.33 3.27 -1.04
N SER A 54 -6.02 4.23 -0.18
CA SER A 54 -4.77 4.26 0.59
C SER A 54 -4.65 3.01 1.49
N ALA A 55 -5.72 2.65 2.20
CA ALA A 55 -5.73 1.41 2.99
C ALA A 55 -5.52 0.14 2.13
N LEU A 56 -6.18 0.04 0.97
CA LEU A 56 -5.98 -1.08 0.03
C LEU A 56 -4.54 -1.15 -0.46
N HIS A 57 -3.94 -0.01 -0.80
CA HIS A 57 -2.58 0.11 -1.30
C HIS A 57 -1.56 -0.37 -0.26
N GLU A 58 -1.66 0.10 0.98
CA GLU A 58 -0.76 -0.31 2.07
C GLU A 58 -0.90 -1.80 2.42
N ILE A 59 -2.12 -2.35 2.37
CA ILE A 59 -2.35 -3.79 2.52
C ILE A 59 -1.63 -4.55 1.39
N ALA A 60 -1.71 -4.07 0.16
CA ALA A 60 -1.05 -4.71 -0.97
C ALA A 60 0.48 -4.73 -0.80
N HIS A 61 1.08 -3.62 -0.38
CA HIS A 61 2.50 -3.57 -0.02
C HIS A 61 2.86 -4.58 1.07
N TRP A 62 2.08 -4.65 2.14
CA TRP A 62 2.31 -5.61 3.22
C TRP A 62 2.20 -7.06 2.75
N LEU A 63 1.27 -7.38 1.84
CA LEU A 63 1.11 -8.71 1.25
C LEU A 63 2.31 -9.09 0.36
N VAL A 64 2.90 -8.14 -0.36
CA VAL A 64 4.15 -8.34 -1.11
C VAL A 64 5.34 -8.53 -0.17
N ALA A 65 5.38 -7.78 0.93
CA ALA A 65 6.46 -7.84 1.91
C ALA A 65 6.47 -9.19 2.62
N GLY A 66 7.54 -9.98 2.42
CA GLY A 66 7.72 -11.25 3.11
C GLY A 66 8.06 -11.10 4.61
N LYS A 67 8.08 -12.24 5.33
CA LYS A 67 8.33 -12.30 6.80
C LYS A 67 9.57 -11.53 7.26
N GLU A 68 10.68 -11.60 6.53
CA GLU A 68 11.91 -10.89 6.90
C GLU A 68 11.80 -9.38 6.69
N ARG A 69 11.12 -8.95 5.62
CA ARG A 69 10.89 -7.53 5.33
C ARG A 69 9.96 -6.90 6.36
N ARG A 70 8.96 -7.64 6.85
CA ARG A 70 8.04 -7.21 7.92
C ARG A 70 8.72 -7.00 9.29
N LYS A 71 10.02 -7.25 9.43
CA LYS A 71 10.80 -6.89 10.63
C LYS A 71 11.41 -5.49 10.55
N LEU A 72 11.33 -4.84 9.39
CA LEU A 72 11.92 -3.53 9.12
C LEU A 72 10.83 -2.48 9.02
N GLU A 73 11.13 -1.27 9.49
CA GLU A 73 10.32 -0.09 9.20
C GLU A 73 10.16 0.06 7.69
N ASP A 74 8.92 0.30 7.27
CA ASP A 74 8.51 0.42 5.86
C ASP A 74 9.08 -0.67 4.94
N PHE A 75 9.14 -1.89 5.48
CA PHE A 75 9.68 -3.08 4.82
C PHE A 75 11.15 -2.95 4.37
N GLY A 76 11.86 -1.92 4.82
CA GLY A 76 13.19 -1.56 4.35
C GLY A 76 13.23 -1.17 2.87
N TYR A 77 12.13 -0.63 2.34
CA TYR A 77 12.13 0.04 1.04
C TYR A 77 12.75 1.43 1.16
N TRP A 78 13.28 1.95 0.06
CA TRP A 78 13.75 3.33 0.04
C TRP A 78 12.54 4.25 -0.14
N TYR A 79 12.52 5.37 0.58
CA TYR A 79 11.55 6.44 0.33
C TYR A 79 12.07 7.33 -0.80
N GLU A 80 11.29 7.48 -1.87
CA GLU A 80 11.54 8.48 -2.90
C GLU A 80 10.30 9.40 -3.00
N PRO A 81 10.41 10.67 -2.60
CA PRO A 81 9.26 11.56 -2.57
C PRO A 81 8.76 11.88 -3.97
N ASP A 82 7.55 12.42 -4.02
CA ASP A 82 6.94 12.99 -5.22
C ASP A 82 7.84 14.03 -5.93
N GLY A 83 7.62 14.26 -7.23
CA GLY A 83 8.47 15.07 -8.09
C GLY A 83 9.59 14.29 -8.79
N ARG A 84 9.39 12.98 -8.97
CA ARG A 84 10.36 12.07 -9.59
C ARG A 84 10.58 12.42 -11.06
N SER A 85 11.83 12.33 -11.51
CA SER A 85 12.17 12.41 -12.93
C SER A 85 11.60 11.20 -13.68
N GLU A 86 11.44 11.30 -14.99
CA GLU A 86 10.91 10.17 -15.78
C GLU A 86 11.74 8.89 -15.61
N ALA A 87 13.08 9.00 -15.58
CA ALA A 87 13.94 7.83 -15.38
C ALA A 87 13.70 7.17 -14.00
N ARG A 88 13.56 7.97 -12.94
CA ARG A 88 13.25 7.48 -11.59
C ARG A 88 11.83 6.90 -11.51
N GLN A 89 10.88 7.51 -12.20
CA GLN A 89 9.52 7.00 -12.30
C GLN A 89 9.51 5.58 -12.87
N ARG A 90 10.29 5.30 -13.93
CA ARG A 90 10.36 3.95 -14.52
C ARG A 90 10.96 2.92 -13.56
N ASP A 91 11.89 3.31 -12.70
CA ASP A 91 12.46 2.39 -11.70
C ASP A 91 11.48 2.12 -10.56
N PHE A 92 10.72 3.13 -10.13
CA PHE A 92 9.64 2.98 -9.18
C PHE A 92 8.50 2.09 -9.73
N GLU A 93 8.07 2.33 -10.96
CA GLU A 93 6.99 1.55 -11.59
C GLU A 93 7.28 0.04 -11.61
N LYS A 94 8.56 -0.37 -11.76
CA LYS A 94 8.96 -1.79 -11.73
C LYS A 94 8.66 -2.46 -10.38
N VAL A 95 8.82 -1.74 -9.27
CA VAL A 95 8.55 -2.29 -7.94
C VAL A 95 7.07 -2.20 -7.56
N GLU A 96 6.34 -1.28 -8.19
CA GLU A 96 4.90 -1.05 -7.98
C GLU A 96 3.97 -1.99 -8.74
N VAL A 97 4.43 -2.69 -9.79
CA VAL A 97 3.55 -3.59 -10.56
C VAL A 97 2.82 -4.59 -9.66
N LYS A 98 3.54 -5.23 -8.73
CA LYS A 98 2.95 -6.25 -7.85
C LYS A 98 2.00 -5.67 -6.79
N PRO A 99 2.38 -4.64 -6.03
CA PRO A 99 1.44 -3.95 -5.13
C PRO A 99 0.17 -3.51 -5.85
N GLN A 100 0.27 -2.83 -6.99
CA GLN A 100 -0.88 -2.36 -7.76
C GLN A 100 -1.79 -3.48 -8.27
N ALA A 101 -1.21 -4.61 -8.72
CA ALA A 101 -1.99 -5.76 -9.15
C ALA A 101 -2.77 -6.40 -7.98
N ILE A 102 -2.15 -6.50 -6.79
CA ILE A 102 -2.83 -6.99 -5.59
C ILE A 102 -3.90 -5.99 -5.13
N GLU A 103 -3.61 -4.69 -5.14
CA GLU A 103 -4.58 -3.63 -4.84
C GLU A 103 -5.81 -3.76 -5.75
N TRP A 104 -5.60 -3.99 -7.05
CA TRP A 104 -6.68 -4.20 -8.00
C TRP A 104 -7.53 -5.44 -7.66
N ILE A 105 -6.91 -6.55 -7.30
CA ILE A 105 -7.61 -7.78 -6.88
C ILE A 105 -8.45 -7.50 -5.62
N LEU A 106 -7.87 -6.86 -4.60
CA LEU A 106 -8.57 -6.52 -3.35
C LEU A 106 -9.72 -5.54 -3.59
N ALA A 107 -9.51 -4.51 -4.40
CA ALA A 107 -10.53 -3.55 -4.78
C ALA A 107 -11.68 -4.25 -5.51
N THR A 108 -11.37 -5.11 -6.47
CA THR A 108 -12.37 -5.89 -7.22
C THR A 108 -13.16 -6.81 -6.29
N ALA A 109 -12.50 -7.52 -5.38
CA ALA A 109 -13.16 -8.37 -4.39
C ALA A 109 -14.08 -7.58 -3.44
N ALA A 110 -13.71 -6.35 -3.09
CA ALA A 110 -14.53 -5.44 -2.28
C ALA A 110 -15.63 -4.72 -3.09
N GLY A 111 -15.68 -4.87 -4.42
CA GLY A 111 -16.55 -4.07 -5.28
C GLY A 111 -16.20 -2.57 -5.26
N PHE A 112 -14.96 -2.22 -4.95
CA PHE A 112 -14.42 -0.87 -4.93
C PHE A 112 -13.80 -0.51 -6.30
N ARG A 113 -13.94 0.75 -6.71
CA ARG A 113 -13.40 1.20 -8.00
C ARG A 113 -11.89 1.44 -7.89
N TYR A 114 -11.12 0.69 -8.68
CA TYR A 114 -9.66 0.80 -8.74
C TYR A 114 -9.18 1.73 -9.85
N PHE A 115 -8.04 2.39 -9.61
CA PHE A 115 -7.26 3.11 -10.60
C PHE A 115 -5.78 2.92 -10.32
N ALA A 116 -5.01 2.43 -11.30
CA ALA A 116 -3.56 2.38 -11.19
C ALA A 116 -2.97 3.78 -10.98
N SER A 117 -2.21 3.92 -9.89
CA SER A 117 -1.55 5.17 -9.50
C SER A 117 -0.06 5.10 -9.83
N ALA A 118 0.45 6.10 -10.53
CA ALA A 118 1.90 6.27 -10.73
C ALA A 118 2.57 6.98 -9.53
N ASP A 119 1.75 7.48 -8.60
CA ASP A 119 2.16 8.12 -7.33
C ASP A 119 3.15 9.30 -7.47
N ASN A 120 2.98 10.12 -8.52
CA ASN A 120 3.88 11.24 -8.83
C ASN A 120 3.06 12.49 -9.18
N LEU A 121 2.34 13.04 -8.20
CA LEU A 121 1.38 14.13 -8.37
C LEU A 121 2.04 15.47 -8.72
N ASN A 122 3.26 15.70 -8.24
CA ASN A 122 4.03 16.92 -8.46
C ASN A 122 5.12 16.77 -9.53
N GLY A 123 5.32 15.56 -10.05
CA GLY A 123 6.22 15.28 -11.17
C GLY A 123 5.54 15.16 -12.52
N ASN A 124 6.33 14.86 -13.55
CA ASN A 124 5.82 14.44 -14.85
C ASN A 124 6.14 12.95 -15.03
N PRO A 125 5.18 12.04 -14.80
CA PRO A 125 5.43 10.60 -14.91
C PRO A 125 5.62 10.14 -16.38
N GLY A 126 5.43 11.03 -17.36
CA GLY A 126 5.48 10.69 -18.77
C GLY A 126 4.38 9.71 -19.17
N ASP A 127 4.68 8.77 -20.07
CA ASP A 127 3.74 7.74 -20.47
C ASP A 127 3.63 6.63 -19.40
N THR A 128 2.46 6.51 -18.79
CA THR A 128 2.15 5.49 -17.77
C THR A 128 1.41 4.28 -18.34
N GLN A 129 1.13 4.24 -19.65
CA GLN A 129 0.43 3.11 -20.28
C GLN A 129 1.17 1.77 -20.11
N PRO A 130 2.51 1.68 -20.30
CA PRO A 130 3.23 0.42 -20.11
C PRO A 130 3.10 -0.12 -18.68
N PHE A 131 3.17 0.77 -17.69
CA PHE A 131 2.98 0.41 -16.29
C PHE A 131 1.56 -0.12 -16.03
N LYS A 132 0.54 0.58 -16.52
CA LYS A 132 -0.86 0.14 -16.39
C LYS A 132 -1.07 -1.23 -17.02
N LEU A 133 -0.53 -1.47 -18.22
CA LEU A 133 -0.62 -2.77 -18.87
C LEU A 133 0.03 -3.86 -18.02
N ALA A 134 1.24 -3.63 -17.51
CA ALA A 134 1.94 -4.58 -16.66
C ALA A 134 1.18 -4.92 -15.35
N VAL A 135 0.38 -4.01 -14.83
CA VAL A 135 -0.49 -4.25 -13.65
C VAL A 135 -1.67 -5.18 -13.97
N TYR A 136 -2.15 -5.17 -15.22
CA TYR A 136 -3.34 -5.91 -15.65
C TYR A 136 -3.04 -7.26 -16.32
N GLU A 137 -1.76 -7.60 -16.56
CA GLU A 137 -1.30 -8.87 -17.11
C GLU A 137 -1.19 -9.98 -16.06
#